data_AF-A0A838JKT2-F1
#
_entry.id   AF-A0A838JKT2-F1
#
_cell.length_a   1.000
_cell.length_b   1.000
_cell.length_c   1.000
_cell.angle_alpha   90.00
_cell.angle_beta   90.00
_cell.angle_gamma   90.00
#
_symmetry.space_group_name_H-M   'P 1'
#
loop_
_entity.id
_entity.type
_entity.pdbx_description
1 polymer ?
#
loop_
_entity_poly.entity_id
_entity_poly.type
_entity_poly.pdbx_seq_one_letter_code
_entity_poly.pdbx_strand_id
1 'polypeptide(L)'
;MAFDEVIDVRSPAEFAEDHVPGAVNCPVLDDEERARVGTLYKQASPFEAKKAGAALVSRNIAKHIDEQFLAKPKHWRPLIY
;
A
#
# COMPACT_ATOMS: atom_id res chain seq x y z
N MET A 1 -11.03 -20.97 1.61
CA MET A 1 -10.39 -20.54 0.35
C MET A 1 -8.95 -20.25 0.67
N ALA A 2 -7.99 -20.80 -0.08
CA ALA A 2 -6.57 -20.47 0.08
C ALA A 2 -6.22 -19.34 -0.89
N PHE A 3 -5.51 -18.32 -0.40
CA PHE A 3 -4.94 -17.24 -1.20
C PHE A 3 -3.58 -17.69 -1.73
N ASP A 4 -3.20 -17.19 -2.90
CA ASP A 4 -1.93 -17.56 -3.53
C ASP A 4 -0.77 -16.67 -3.03
N GLU A 5 -1.08 -15.45 -2.58
CA GLU A 5 -0.13 -14.49 -2.02
C GLU A 5 -0.87 -13.57 -1.04
N VAL A 6 -0.18 -13.15 0.03
CA VAL A 6 -0.69 -12.15 0.97
C VAL A 6 0.08 -10.86 0.74
N ILE A 7 -0.61 -9.77 0.47
CA ILE A 7 -0.04 -8.47 0.16
C ILE A 7 -0.40 -7.52 1.30
N ASP A 8 0.63 -7.00 1.97
CA ASP A 8 0.52 -5.96 2.98
C ASP A 8 0.78 -4.60 2.33
N VAL A 9 -0.23 -3.71 2.35
CA VAL A 9 -0.12 -2.39 1.70
C VAL A 9 0.30 -1.27 2.64
N ARG A 10 0.59 -1.59 3.90
CA ARG A 10 1.07 -0.62 4.89
C ARG A 10 2.49 -0.16 4.54
N SER A 11 2.93 0.92 5.18
CA SER A 11 4.27 1.46 4.94
C SER A 11 5.37 0.45 5.31
N PRO A 12 6.58 0.56 4.71
CA PRO A 12 7.69 -0.34 5.02
C PRO A 12 8.00 -0.42 6.53
N ALA A 13 7.91 0.70 7.26
CA ALA A 13 8.11 0.70 8.71
C ALA A 13 7.03 -0.10 9.44
N GLU A 14 5.75 0.03 9.05
CA GLU A 14 4.66 -0.74 9.65
C GLU A 14 4.77 -2.25 9.37
N PHE A 15 5.23 -2.61 8.17
CA PHE A 15 5.50 -4.01 7.82
C PHE A 15 6.69 -4.59 8.58
N ALA A 16 7.76 -3.81 8.77
CA ALA A 16 8.94 -4.22 9.51
C ALA A 16 8.69 -4.39 11.01
N GLU A 17 7.74 -3.64 11.58
CA GLU A 17 7.34 -3.77 12.98
C GLU A 17 6.63 -5.10 13.25
N ASP A 18 5.62 -5.44 12.46
CA ASP A 18 4.95 -6.74 12.47
C ASP A 18 4.14 -6.95 11.20
N HIS A 19 4.06 -8.18 10.71
CA HIS A 19 3.25 -8.54 9.54
C HIS A 19 2.84 -10.01 9.55
N VAL A 20 1.81 -10.34 8.78
CA VAL A 20 1.35 -11.72 8.62
C VAL A 20 2.49 -12.56 8.02
N PRO A 21 2.86 -13.71 8.62
CA PRO A 21 3.91 -14.56 8.08
C PRO A 21 3.69 -14.93 6.61
N GLY A 22 4.70 -14.69 5.77
CA GLY A 22 4.63 -14.94 4.34
C GLY A 22 3.98 -13.83 3.51
N ALA A 23 3.57 -12.71 4.13
CA ALA A 23 3.14 -11.53 3.39
C ALA A 23 4.30 -10.85 2.66
N VAL A 24 3.99 -10.26 1.50
CA VAL A 24 4.89 -9.37 0.76
C VAL A 24 4.42 -7.93 0.93
N ASN A 25 5.35 -6.99 1.11
CA ASN A 25 5.00 -5.58 1.27
C ASN A 25 4.89 -4.88 -0.10
N CYS A 26 3.72 -4.33 -0.40
CA CYS A 26 3.45 -3.49 -1.57
C CYS A 26 2.82 -2.16 -1.10
N PRO A 27 3.64 -1.25 -0.54
CA PRO A 27 3.15 -0.09 0.18
C PRO A 27 2.40 0.88 -0.74
N VAL A 28 1.16 1.24 -0.37
CA VAL A 28 0.45 2.32 -1.09
C VAL A 28 0.97 3.71 -0.74
N LEU A 29 1.72 3.83 0.35
CA LEU A 29 2.52 4.99 0.74
C LEU A 29 3.84 4.50 1.34
N ASP A 30 4.96 5.08 0.94
CA ASP A 30 6.21 4.89 1.67
C ASP A 30 6.19 5.59 3.05
N ASP A 31 7.25 5.43 3.83
CA ASP A 31 7.32 6.00 5.18
C ASP A 31 7.24 7.54 5.19
N GLU A 32 7.85 8.20 4.19
CA GLU A 32 7.86 9.66 4.06
C GLU A 32 6.49 10.19 3.61
N GLU A 33 5.89 9.54 2.61
CA GLU A 33 4.56 9.83 2.11
C GLU A 33 3.51 9.62 3.19
N ARG A 34 3.60 8.52 3.96
CA ARG A 34 2.71 8.25 5.10
C ARG A 34 2.85 9.33 6.17
N ALA A 35 4.09 9.70 6.54
CA ALA A 35 4.33 10.76 7.51
C ALA A 35 3.77 12.12 7.03
N ARG A 36 3.94 12.44 5.75
CA ARG A 36 3.42 13.67 5.12
C ARG A 36 1.89 13.70 5.12
N VAL A 37 1.23 12.63 4.68
CA VAL A 37 -0.24 12.53 4.64
C VAL A 37 -0.81 12.56 6.06
N GLY A 38 -0.18 11.85 7.01
CA GLY A 38 -0.57 11.86 8.43
C GLY A 38 -0.41 13.25 9.07
N THR A 39 0.66 13.97 8.74
CA THR A 39 0.85 15.37 9.18
C THR A 39 -0.24 16.27 8.62
N LEU A 40 -0.53 16.18 7.31
CA LEU A 40 -1.57 16.98 6.67
C LEU A 40 -2.96 16.71 7.27
N TYR A 41 -3.23 15.44 7.62
CA TYR A 41 -4.48 15.03 8.26
C TYR A 41 -4.67 15.71 9.62
N LYS A 42 -3.61 15.74 10.42
CA LYS A 42 -3.62 16.32 11.77
C LYS A 42 -3.57 17.85 11.78
N GLN A 43 -2.77 18.45 10.89
CA GLN A 43 -2.44 19.89 10.96
C GLN A 43 -3.30 20.77 10.05
N ALA A 44 -3.80 20.26 8.93
CA ALA A 44 -4.61 21.05 8.00
C ALA A 44 -6.07 20.60 8.02
N SER A 45 -6.38 19.46 7.42
CA SER A 45 -7.71 18.84 7.50
C SER A 45 -7.69 17.40 6.96
N PRO A 46 -8.64 16.56 7.41
CA PRO A 46 -8.89 15.26 6.80
C PRO A 46 -9.16 15.30 5.29
N PHE A 47 -9.81 16.37 4.80
CA PHE A 47 -10.18 16.49 3.39
C PHE A 47 -8.96 16.73 2.49
N GLU A 48 -8.08 17.65 2.88
CA GLU A 48 -6.85 17.92 2.13
C GLU A 48 -5.89 16.72 2.17
N ALA A 49 -5.80 16.05 3.31
CA ALA A 49 -5.04 14.80 3.43
C ALA A 49 -5.56 13.70 2.50
N LYS A 50 -6.88 13.54 2.39
CA LYS A 50 -7.48 12.57 1.46
C LYS A 50 -7.17 12.89 0.01
N LYS A 51 -7.22 14.15 -0.41
CA LYS A 51 -6.87 14.54 -1.79
C LYS A 51 -5.41 14.22 -2.11
N ALA A 52 -4.49 14.64 -1.25
CA ALA A 52 -3.07 14.42 -1.44
C ALA A 52 -2.72 12.92 -1.40
N GLY A 53 -3.26 12.21 -0.40
CA GLY A 53 -3.08 10.77 -0.22
C GLY A 53 -3.62 9.96 -1.39
N ALA A 54 -4.83 10.26 -1.89
CA ALA A 54 -5.42 9.55 -3.01
C ALA A 54 -4.52 9.59 -4.25
N ALA A 55 -3.92 10.74 -4.56
CA ALA A 55 -3.03 10.87 -5.71
C ALA A 55 -1.74 10.04 -5.56
N LEU A 56 -1.17 9.96 -4.34
CA LEU A 56 0.02 9.16 -4.05
C LEU A 56 -0.31 7.67 -4.13
N VAL A 57 -1.37 7.24 -3.44
CA VAL A 57 -1.89 5.86 -3.46
C VAL A 57 -2.13 5.38 -4.88
N SER A 58 -2.81 6.17 -5.72
CA SER A 58 -3.06 5.77 -7.11
C SER A 58 -1.79 5.58 -7.92
N ARG A 59 -0.76 6.43 -7.72
CA ARG A 59 0.54 6.28 -8.40
C ARG A 59 1.28 5.03 -7.95
N ASN A 60 1.29 4.76 -6.65
CA ASN A 60 2.00 3.61 -6.10
C ASN A 60 1.32 2.29 -6.46
N ILE A 61 -0.01 2.25 -6.48
CA ILE A 61 -0.76 1.10 -7.03
C ILE A 61 -0.40 0.86 -8.49
N ALA A 62 -0.37 1.91 -9.32
CA ALA A 62 0.00 1.76 -10.73
C ALA A 62 1.42 1.19 -10.88
N LYS A 63 2.37 1.71 -10.09
CA LYS A 63 3.75 1.19 -10.04
C LYS A 63 3.79 -0.30 -9.67
N HIS A 64 3.08 -0.73 -8.63
CA HIS A 64 3.03 -2.15 -8.25
C HIS A 64 2.40 -3.03 -9.32
N ILE A 65 1.37 -2.52 -10.01
CA ILE A 65 0.77 -3.23 -11.14
C ILE A 65 1.84 -3.46 -12.21
N ASP A 66 2.49 -2.39 -12.65
CA ASP A 66 3.48 -2.42 -13.73
C ASP A 66 4.68 -3.31 -13.40
N GLU A 67 5.20 -3.22 -12.17
CA GLU A 67 6.43 -3.89 -11.77
C GLU A 67 6.21 -5.33 -11.27
N GLN A 68 5.06 -5.63 -10.65
CA GLN A 68 4.90 -6.87 -9.87
C GLN A 68 3.68 -7.70 -10.28
N PHE A 69 2.57 -7.08 -10.71
CA PHE A 69 1.31 -7.79 -10.89
C PHE A 69 0.98 -8.12 -12.35
N LEU A 70 1.51 -7.37 -13.34
CA LEU A 70 1.23 -7.62 -14.76
C LEU A 70 1.61 -9.04 -15.22
N ALA A 71 2.64 -9.64 -14.63
CA ALA A 71 3.10 -10.98 -14.98
C ALA A 71 2.32 -12.11 -14.27
N LYS A 72 1.41 -11.79 -13.34
CA LYS A 72 0.66 -12.80 -12.58
C LYS A 72 -0.38 -13.49 -13.47
N PRO A 73 -0.62 -14.80 -13.30
CA PRO A 73 -1.57 -15.53 -14.13
C PRO A 73 -3.02 -15.10 -13.84
N LYS A 74 -3.92 -15.32 -14.81
CA LYS A 74 -5.36 -14.96 -14.70
C LYS A 74 -6.07 -15.49 -13.44
N HIS A 75 -5.62 -16.60 -12.90
CA HIS A 75 -6.21 -17.25 -11.73
C HIS A 75 -5.50 -16.93 -10.41
N TRP A 76 -4.55 -15.98 -10.42
CA TRP A 76 -3.88 -15.50 -9.21
C TRP A 76 -4.87 -14.77 -8.30
N ARG A 77 -4.89 -15.17 -7.02
CA ARG A 77 -5.81 -14.68 -5.98
C ARG A 77 -5.01 -14.12 -4.82
N PRO A 78 -4.60 -12.84 -4.89
CA PRO A 78 -3.99 -12.18 -3.75
C PRO A 78 -5.02 -11.89 -2.66
N LEU A 79 -4.61 -12.01 -1.41
CA LEU A 79 -5.25 -11.33 -0.29
C LEU A 79 -4.55 -10.00 -0.09
N ILE A 80 -5.29 -8.89 -0.11
CA ILE A 80 -4.75 -7.55 0.12
C ILE A 80 -5.28 -7.09 1.48
N TYR A 81 -4.40 -6.61 2.37
CA TYR A 81 -4.77 -6.04 3.66
C TYR A 81 -3.93 -4.80 4.01
#